data_AF-A0A4V3DJJ4-F1
#
_entry.id   AF-A0A4V3DJJ4-F1
#
_cell.length_a   1.000
_cell.length_b   1.000
_cell.length_c   1.000
_cell.angle_alpha   90.00
_cell.angle_beta   90.00
_cell.angle_gamma   90.00
#
_symmetry.space_group_name_H-M   'P 1'
#
loop_
_entity.id
_entity.type
_entity.pdbx_description
1 polymer ?
#
loop_
_entity_poly.entity_id
_entity_poly.type
_entity_poly.pdbx_seq_one_letter_code
_entity_poly.pdbx_strand_id
1 'polypeptide(L)'
;MAFGTKAVSSGSGSIAIGANSSSSGSNSVALGANSVADGSTLSNAAYNPGSGSIAGVTPVGEVSVGSSGAERRITNVAAGSADTDAVNVSQLKAVRDGFNSDIKDLKGGIAAALALESAPSVAGKFTTYMGVGYYDGQSAIGISGRKTADNGRWSISGGVTASQQGKVGARLGFAKVWDDNHD
;
A
#
# COMPACT_ATOMS: atom_id res chain seq x y z
N MET A 1 3.06 -40.34 13.85
CA MET A 1 3.97 -41.21 13.06
C MET A 1 5.32 -40.54 12.89
N ALA A 2 6.44 -41.27 12.96
CA ALA A 2 7.77 -40.68 12.83
C ALA A 2 8.64 -41.44 11.81
N PHE A 3 9.24 -40.72 10.86
CA PHE A 3 10.10 -41.26 9.82
C PHE A 3 11.45 -40.52 9.82
N GLY A 4 12.51 -41.19 10.29
CA GLY A 4 13.87 -40.64 10.33
C GLY A 4 14.58 -40.96 11.64
N THR A 5 15.91 -40.97 11.61
CA THR A 5 16.72 -41.18 12.82
C THR A 5 16.41 -40.10 13.85
N LYS A 6 16.00 -40.51 15.06
CA LYS A 6 15.59 -39.61 16.16
C LYS A 6 14.39 -38.71 15.83
N ALA A 7 13.58 -39.04 14.82
CA ALA A 7 12.32 -38.36 14.60
C ALA A 7 11.36 -38.69 15.76
N VAL A 8 10.65 -37.69 16.27
CA VAL A 8 9.68 -37.83 17.38
C VAL A 8 8.33 -37.30 16.92
N SER A 9 7.29 -38.09 17.12
CA SER A 9 5.89 -37.68 16.91
C SER A 9 5.10 -38.11 18.14
N SER A 10 4.83 -37.16 19.02
CA SER A 10 4.18 -37.36 20.32
C SER A 10 2.81 -36.67 20.43
N GLY A 11 2.49 -35.75 19.53
CA GLY A 11 1.17 -35.11 19.44
C GLY A 11 0.10 -36.06 18.92
N SER A 12 -1.15 -35.87 19.34
CA SER A 12 -2.27 -36.65 18.82
C SER A 12 -2.43 -36.41 17.32
N GLY A 13 -2.44 -37.49 16.53
CA GLY A 13 -2.55 -37.39 15.06
C GLY A 13 -1.36 -36.73 14.37
N SER A 14 -0.20 -36.58 15.04
CA SER A 14 0.93 -35.84 14.48
C SER A 14 1.81 -36.68 13.54
N ILE A 15 2.59 -36.00 12.70
CA ILE A 15 3.54 -36.63 11.76
C ILE A 15 4.90 -35.92 11.83
N ALA A 16 5.99 -36.67 11.91
CA ALA A 16 7.36 -36.16 11.86
C ALA A 16 8.15 -36.87 10.76
N ILE A 17 8.73 -36.12 9.81
CA ILE A 17 9.48 -36.64 8.67
C ILE A 17 10.84 -35.94 8.60
N GLY A 18 11.93 -36.69 8.79
CA GLY A 18 13.31 -36.19 8.73
C GLY A 18 14.11 -36.51 10.00
N ALA A 19 15.44 -36.57 9.88
CA ALA A 19 16.29 -36.80 11.05
C ALA A 19 16.11 -35.68 12.09
N ASN A 20 15.93 -36.06 13.36
CA ASN A 20 15.65 -35.16 14.48
C ASN A 20 14.41 -34.23 14.31
N SER A 21 13.48 -34.52 13.38
CA SER A 21 12.23 -33.77 13.32
C SER A 21 11.36 -34.07 14.55
N SER A 22 10.70 -33.08 15.13
CA SER A 22 9.84 -33.23 16.31
C SER A 22 8.45 -32.66 16.06
N SER A 23 7.41 -33.49 16.15
CA SER A 23 6.02 -33.07 16.05
C SER A 23 5.25 -33.45 17.31
N SER A 24 5.16 -32.50 18.26
CA SER A 24 4.45 -32.65 19.54
C SER A 24 3.11 -31.91 19.58
N GLY A 25 2.83 -31.01 18.62
CA GLY A 25 1.52 -30.40 18.45
C GLY A 25 0.49 -31.42 17.95
N SER A 26 -0.75 -31.33 18.45
CA SER A 26 -1.85 -32.16 17.93
C SER A 26 -2.18 -31.75 16.50
N ASN A 27 -2.50 -32.74 15.66
CA ASN A 27 -2.86 -32.53 14.25
C ASN A 27 -1.78 -31.81 13.40
N SER A 28 -0.53 -31.83 13.86
CA SER A 28 0.58 -31.10 13.23
C SER A 28 1.55 -32.00 12.46
N VAL A 29 2.34 -31.39 11.57
CA VAL A 29 3.37 -32.05 10.76
C VAL A 29 4.70 -31.32 10.88
N ALA A 30 5.77 -32.02 11.26
CA ALA A 30 7.15 -31.54 11.13
C ALA A 30 7.79 -32.15 9.88
N LEU A 31 8.08 -31.32 8.87
CA LEU A 31 8.53 -31.75 7.54
C LEU A 31 9.96 -31.28 7.21
N GLY A 32 10.91 -32.20 7.30
CA GLY A 32 12.33 -32.00 7.04
C GLY A 32 13.18 -32.19 8.30
N ALA A 33 14.47 -32.48 8.12
CA ALA A 33 15.39 -32.68 9.24
C ALA A 33 15.41 -31.47 10.19
N ASN A 34 15.39 -31.74 11.50
CA ASN A 34 15.34 -30.75 12.58
C ASN A 34 14.11 -29.82 12.57
N SER A 35 13.05 -30.14 11.80
CA SER A 35 11.83 -29.32 11.85
C SER A 35 11.06 -29.56 13.13
N VAL A 36 10.42 -28.51 13.67
CA VAL A 36 9.68 -28.56 14.93
C VAL A 36 8.26 -28.05 14.70
N ALA A 37 7.27 -28.90 14.98
CA ALA A 37 5.85 -28.58 14.96
C ALA A 37 5.25 -28.92 16.33
N ASP A 38 5.45 -28.04 17.30
CA ASP A 38 5.09 -28.24 18.72
C ASP A 38 3.76 -27.60 19.11
N GLY A 39 3.09 -26.90 18.17
CA GLY A 39 1.83 -26.23 18.38
C GLY A 39 1.95 -24.90 19.15
N SER A 40 3.16 -24.46 19.50
CA SER A 40 3.38 -23.22 20.26
C SER A 40 2.85 -21.97 19.57
N THR A 41 2.66 -22.01 18.25
CA THR A 41 2.15 -20.89 17.45
C THR A 41 0.62 -20.87 17.32
N LEU A 42 -0.07 -21.98 17.63
CA LEU A 42 -1.51 -22.14 17.35
C LEU A 42 -2.41 -21.30 18.25
N SER A 43 -1.92 -20.91 19.44
CA SER A 43 -2.63 -20.01 20.35
C SER A 43 -2.36 -18.53 20.09
N ASN A 44 -1.43 -18.20 19.18
CA ASN A 44 -1.15 -16.80 18.87
C ASN A 44 -2.34 -16.21 18.10
N ALA A 45 -2.69 -14.96 18.44
CA ALA A 45 -3.67 -14.23 17.66
C ALA A 45 -3.18 -14.09 16.22
N ALA A 46 -4.05 -14.43 15.25
CA ALA A 46 -3.76 -14.22 13.85
C ALA A 46 -3.46 -12.74 13.59
N TYR A 47 -2.42 -12.47 12.79
CA TYR A 47 -2.07 -11.10 12.44
C TYR A 47 -3.17 -10.48 11.58
N ASN A 48 -3.81 -9.43 12.09
CA ASN A 48 -4.77 -8.62 11.37
C ASN A 48 -4.22 -7.20 11.20
N PRO A 49 -3.76 -6.79 10.01
CA PRO A 49 -3.20 -5.46 9.78
C PRO A 49 -4.23 -4.33 9.79
N GLY A 50 -5.52 -4.64 9.93
CA GLY A 50 -6.59 -3.65 9.92
C GLY A 50 -7.80 -4.08 10.76
N SER A 51 -8.95 -3.46 10.48
CA SER A 51 -10.22 -3.77 11.14
C SER A 51 -11.10 -4.75 10.36
N GLY A 52 -10.66 -5.19 9.18
CA GLY A 52 -11.40 -6.14 8.36
C GLY A 52 -11.46 -7.54 9.00
N SER A 53 -12.52 -8.28 8.69
CA SER A 53 -12.57 -9.71 9.01
C SER A 53 -11.57 -10.46 8.11
N ILE A 54 -10.82 -11.39 8.69
CA ILE A 54 -9.88 -12.26 7.96
C ILE A 54 -10.30 -13.72 8.13
N ALA A 55 -10.16 -14.52 7.07
CA ALA A 55 -10.45 -15.94 7.12
C ALA A 55 -9.37 -16.72 7.89
N GLY A 56 -9.72 -17.92 8.40
CA GLY A 56 -8.71 -18.88 8.92
C GLY A 56 -8.05 -18.51 10.26
N VAL A 57 -8.70 -17.70 11.10
CA VAL A 57 -8.12 -17.19 12.37
C VAL A 57 -7.92 -18.25 13.48
N THR A 58 -8.46 -19.45 13.31
CA THR A 58 -8.36 -20.53 14.31
C THR A 58 -7.76 -21.78 13.65
N PRO A 59 -6.43 -21.93 13.66
CA PRO A 59 -5.78 -23.10 13.07
C PRO A 59 -6.02 -24.35 13.94
N VAL A 60 -6.26 -25.49 13.29
CA VAL A 60 -6.45 -26.79 13.96
C VAL A 60 -5.15 -27.57 14.15
N GLY A 61 -4.07 -27.14 13.51
CA GLY A 61 -2.75 -27.76 13.48
C GLY A 61 -1.82 -26.94 12.60
N GLU A 62 -0.53 -27.29 12.57
CA GLU A 62 0.48 -26.60 11.75
C GLU A 62 1.29 -27.57 10.90
N VAL A 63 1.84 -27.08 9.80
CA VAL A 63 2.89 -27.77 9.04
C VAL A 63 4.16 -26.94 9.15
N SER A 64 5.10 -27.40 9.97
CA SER A 64 6.41 -26.76 10.10
C SER A 64 7.39 -27.37 9.12
N VAL A 65 7.97 -26.53 8.26
CA VAL A 65 9.01 -26.93 7.30
C VAL A 65 10.43 -26.68 7.82
N GLY A 66 10.58 -26.37 9.10
CA GLY A 66 11.87 -26.03 9.70
C GLY A 66 11.76 -25.73 11.19
N SER A 67 12.68 -24.91 11.68
CA SER A 67 12.66 -24.36 13.03
C SER A 67 13.17 -22.92 12.97
N SER A 68 13.03 -22.16 14.06
CA SER A 68 13.60 -20.82 14.14
C SER A 68 15.09 -20.82 13.78
N GLY A 69 15.49 -20.00 12.81
CA GLY A 69 16.86 -19.91 12.29
C GLY A 69 17.27 -21.04 11.34
N ALA A 70 16.35 -21.96 11.00
CA ALA A 70 16.54 -23.05 10.06
C ALA A 70 15.33 -23.19 9.13
N GLU A 71 14.86 -22.06 8.61
CA GLU A 71 13.73 -21.97 7.68
C GLU A 71 14.08 -22.58 6.32
N ARG A 72 13.03 -23.02 5.60
CA ARG A 72 13.17 -23.56 4.24
C ARG A 72 12.34 -22.75 3.25
N ARG A 73 12.80 -22.69 2.01
CA ARG A 73 12.01 -22.13 0.91
C ARG A 73 11.00 -23.17 0.42
N ILE A 74 9.74 -22.76 0.30
CA ILE A 74 8.71 -23.50 -0.44
C ILE A 74 8.71 -22.96 -1.86
N THR A 75 9.00 -23.81 -2.85
CA THR A 75 9.15 -23.40 -4.26
C THR A 75 8.12 -24.07 -5.14
N ASN A 76 7.82 -23.48 -6.30
CA ASN A 76 6.77 -23.93 -7.23
C ASN A 76 5.35 -23.85 -6.64
N VAL A 77 5.09 -22.82 -5.83
CA VAL A 77 3.76 -22.52 -5.28
C VAL A 77 2.95 -21.77 -6.34
N ALA A 78 1.87 -22.39 -6.84
CA ALA A 78 0.90 -21.73 -7.71
C ALA A 78 0.25 -20.52 -7.00
N ALA A 79 -0.30 -19.57 -7.75
CA ALA A 79 -0.98 -18.43 -7.16
C ALA A 79 -2.22 -18.89 -6.39
N GLY A 80 -2.39 -18.39 -5.16
CA GLY A 80 -3.56 -18.68 -4.34
C GLY A 80 -4.84 -18.09 -4.95
N SER A 81 -5.95 -18.80 -4.78
CA SER A 81 -7.27 -18.47 -5.34
C SER A 81 -8.32 -18.14 -4.29
N ALA A 82 -8.25 -18.78 -3.12
CA ALA A 82 -9.11 -18.54 -1.96
C ALA A 82 -8.34 -17.82 -0.84
N ASP A 83 -9.07 -17.23 0.11
CA ASP A 83 -8.50 -16.43 1.21
C ASP A 83 -7.52 -17.20 2.12
N THR A 84 -7.62 -18.54 2.13
CA THR A 84 -6.76 -19.42 2.95
C THR A 84 -5.66 -20.10 2.14
N ASP A 85 -5.48 -19.75 0.86
CA ASP A 85 -4.39 -20.27 0.03
C ASP A 85 -3.08 -19.52 0.31
N ALA A 86 -1.94 -20.20 0.13
CA ALA A 86 -0.64 -19.55 0.23
C ALA A 86 -0.45 -18.50 -0.87
N VAL A 87 -0.02 -17.30 -0.49
CA VAL A 87 0.37 -16.24 -1.44
C VAL A 87 1.78 -16.51 -1.95
N ASN A 88 1.96 -16.52 -3.27
CA ASN A 88 3.29 -16.64 -3.87
C ASN A 88 3.95 -15.27 -4.15
N VAL A 89 5.23 -15.28 -4.51
CA VAL A 89 6.00 -14.04 -4.76
C VAL A 89 5.44 -13.21 -5.92
N SER A 90 4.78 -13.82 -6.91
CA SER A 90 4.21 -13.09 -8.05
C SER A 90 3.02 -12.24 -7.64
N GLN A 91 2.15 -12.75 -6.75
CA GLN A 91 1.03 -12.00 -6.18
C GLN A 91 1.52 -10.84 -5.33
N LEU A 92 2.55 -11.05 -4.49
CA LEU A 92 3.15 -9.98 -3.70
C LEU A 92 3.78 -8.87 -4.58
N LYS A 93 4.46 -9.25 -5.67
CA LYS A 93 5.00 -8.28 -6.63
C LYS A 93 3.90 -7.47 -7.30
N ALA A 94 2.79 -8.10 -7.69
CA ALA A 94 1.65 -7.40 -8.28
C ALA A 94 1.08 -6.33 -7.34
N VAL A 95 0.92 -6.65 -6.04
CA VAL A 95 0.48 -5.67 -5.02
C VAL A 95 1.48 -4.50 -4.91
N ARG A 96 2.78 -4.80 -4.81
CA ARG A 96 3.84 -3.78 -4.73
C ARG A 96 3.86 -2.88 -5.97
N ASP A 97 3.67 -3.45 -7.15
CA ASP A 97 3.71 -2.71 -8.42
C ASP A 97 2.47 -1.79 -8.57
N GLY A 98 1.30 -2.23 -8.08
CA GLY A 98 0.12 -1.39 -7.91
C GLY A 98 0.37 -0.21 -6.97
N PHE A 99 0.88 -0.49 -5.76
CA PHE A 99 1.23 0.53 -4.77
C PHE A 99 2.24 1.57 -5.31
N ASN A 100 3.24 1.12 -6.06
CA ASN A 100 4.20 2.03 -6.70
C ASN A 100 3.56 2.92 -7.76
N SER A 101 2.53 2.44 -8.45
CA SER A 101 1.76 3.23 -9.43
C SER A 101 0.93 4.30 -8.72
N ASP A 102 0.27 3.95 -7.61
CA ASP A 102 -0.48 4.91 -6.79
C ASP A 102 0.42 6.03 -6.24
N ILE A 103 1.65 5.70 -5.81
CA ILE A 103 2.63 6.70 -5.38
C ILE A 103 3.02 7.62 -6.54
N LYS A 104 3.24 7.08 -7.75
CA LYS A 104 3.57 7.91 -8.92
C LYS A 104 2.41 8.85 -9.27
N ASP A 105 1.19 8.36 -9.21
CA ASP A 105 -0.03 9.14 -9.42
C ASP A 105 -0.15 10.29 -8.41
N LEU A 106 0.12 10.03 -7.14
CA LEU A 106 0.18 11.05 -6.09
C LEU A 106 1.25 12.11 -6.36
N LYS A 107 2.47 11.69 -6.72
CA LYS A 107 3.56 12.62 -7.08
C LYS A 107 3.20 13.51 -8.28
N GLY A 108 2.54 12.93 -9.29
CA GLY A 108 1.98 13.67 -10.41
C GLY A 108 0.94 14.70 -9.97
N GLY A 109 0.07 14.35 -9.02
CA GLY A 109 -0.89 15.27 -8.41
C GLY A 109 -0.22 16.43 -7.65
N ILE A 110 0.86 16.17 -6.92
CA ILE A 110 1.63 17.23 -6.23
C ILE A 110 2.29 18.16 -7.26
N ALA A 111 2.93 17.62 -8.29
CA ALA A 111 3.46 18.43 -9.39
C ALA A 111 2.36 19.28 -10.04
N ALA A 112 1.16 18.72 -10.23
CA ALA A 112 0.01 19.44 -10.75
C ALA A 112 -0.44 20.59 -9.85
N ALA A 113 -0.44 20.40 -8.52
CA ALA A 113 -0.72 21.48 -7.58
C ALA A 113 0.32 22.61 -7.65
N LEU A 114 1.61 22.26 -7.77
CA LEU A 114 2.70 23.24 -7.91
C LEU A 114 2.61 24.04 -9.24
N ALA A 115 2.10 23.43 -10.30
CA ALA A 115 1.92 24.09 -11.59
C ALA A 115 0.77 25.11 -11.60
N LEU A 116 -0.11 25.08 -10.60
CA LEU A 116 -1.40 25.78 -10.61
C LEU A 116 -1.36 27.11 -9.83
N GLU A 117 -0.50 28.03 -10.26
CA GLU A 117 -0.44 29.38 -9.67
C GLU A 117 -1.65 30.24 -10.05
N SER A 118 -1.87 31.35 -9.34
CA SER A 118 -2.92 32.33 -9.65
C SER A 118 -2.47 33.38 -10.65
N ALA A 119 -3.18 33.48 -11.78
CA ALA A 119 -2.98 34.56 -12.75
C ALA A 119 -3.01 35.94 -12.06
N PRO A 120 -2.13 36.88 -12.45
CA PRO A 120 -1.98 38.17 -11.76
C PRO A 120 -3.29 38.95 -11.65
N SER A 121 -3.47 39.72 -10.57
CA SER A 121 -4.67 40.57 -10.43
C SER A 121 -4.45 41.92 -11.12
N VAL A 122 -5.19 42.18 -12.20
CA VAL A 122 -5.17 43.48 -12.90
C VAL A 122 -6.60 43.98 -13.06
N ALA A 123 -6.91 45.12 -12.45
CA ALA A 123 -8.25 45.70 -12.41
C ALA A 123 -8.87 45.82 -13.81
N GLY A 124 -10.11 45.35 -13.94
CA GLY A 124 -10.88 45.34 -15.18
C GLY A 124 -10.39 44.37 -16.27
N LYS A 125 -9.22 43.75 -16.11
CA LYS A 125 -8.66 42.83 -17.10
C LYS A 125 -8.92 41.37 -16.74
N PHE A 126 -8.98 40.54 -17.78
CA PHE A 126 -8.82 39.10 -17.64
C PHE A 126 -7.33 38.78 -17.82
N THR A 127 -6.76 38.01 -16.91
CA THR A 127 -5.36 37.58 -16.93
C THR A 127 -5.27 36.08 -17.00
N THR A 128 -4.22 35.58 -17.63
CA THR A 128 -3.90 34.15 -17.72
C THR A 128 -2.51 33.89 -17.18
N TYR A 129 -2.29 32.69 -16.66
CA TYR A 129 -0.98 32.19 -16.25
C TYR A 129 -0.81 30.76 -16.72
N MET A 130 0.40 30.42 -17.12
CA MET A 130 0.81 29.06 -17.42
C MET A 130 2.02 28.72 -16.57
N GLY A 131 1.94 27.61 -15.84
CA GLY A 131 2.98 27.14 -14.95
C GLY A 131 3.39 25.71 -15.28
N VAL A 132 4.60 25.37 -14.85
CA VAL A 132 5.09 24.00 -14.81
C VAL A 132 5.41 23.65 -13.36
N GLY A 133 4.99 22.47 -12.93
CA GLY A 133 5.30 21.95 -11.61
C GLY A 133 6.16 20.71 -11.75
N TYR A 134 7.10 20.55 -10.82
CA TYR A 134 7.97 19.38 -10.76
C TYR A 134 8.05 18.89 -9.32
N TYR A 135 7.84 17.59 -9.11
CA TYR A 135 7.97 16.96 -7.82
C TYR A 135 8.47 15.52 -7.98
N ASP A 136 9.66 15.25 -7.45
CA ASP A 136 10.25 13.91 -7.33
C ASP A 136 10.14 13.04 -8.61
N GLY A 137 10.66 13.58 -9.73
CA GLY A 137 10.68 12.90 -11.02
C GLY A 137 9.37 13.00 -11.83
N GLN A 138 8.33 13.65 -11.29
CA GLN A 138 7.09 13.94 -12.02
C GLN A 138 6.97 15.41 -12.38
N SER A 139 6.37 15.69 -13.54
CA SER A 139 6.01 17.05 -13.92
C SER A 139 4.55 17.18 -14.31
N ALA A 140 4.07 18.42 -14.26
CA ALA A 140 2.75 18.79 -14.69
C ALA A 140 2.75 20.20 -15.28
N ILE A 141 1.74 20.48 -16.10
CA ILE A 141 1.48 21.80 -16.65
C ILE A 141 0.16 22.29 -16.06
N GLY A 142 0.09 23.56 -15.72
CA GLY A 142 -1.11 24.22 -15.26
C GLY A 142 -1.41 25.46 -16.07
N ILE A 143 -2.70 25.72 -16.30
CA ILE A 143 -3.19 26.95 -16.91
C ILE A 143 -4.24 27.52 -15.97
N SER A 144 -4.12 28.80 -15.65
CA SER A 144 -5.10 29.51 -14.84
C SER A 144 -5.53 30.82 -15.47
N GLY A 145 -6.72 31.26 -15.10
CA GLY A 145 -7.30 32.54 -15.48
C GLY A 145 -7.83 33.28 -14.26
N ARG A 146 -7.83 34.61 -14.31
CA ARG A 146 -8.46 35.47 -13.32
C ARG A 146 -9.18 36.63 -14.00
N LYS A 147 -10.39 36.93 -13.54
CA LYS A 147 -11.09 38.21 -13.83
C LYS A 147 -11.12 39.01 -12.54
N THR A 148 -10.55 40.21 -12.59
CA THR A 148 -10.64 41.19 -11.50
C THR A 148 -11.62 42.30 -11.90
N ALA A 149 -12.45 42.74 -10.95
CA ALA A 149 -13.39 43.85 -11.14
C ALA A 149 -12.66 45.14 -11.51
N ASP A 150 -13.35 46.07 -12.19
CA ASP A 150 -12.78 47.36 -12.60
C ASP A 150 -12.32 48.19 -11.38
N ASN A 151 -13.03 48.08 -10.26
CA ASN A 151 -12.66 48.73 -9.01
C ASN A 151 -11.53 48.02 -8.25
N GLY A 152 -10.99 46.91 -8.77
CA GLY A 152 -9.95 46.12 -8.13
C GLY A 152 -10.36 45.39 -6.84
N ARG A 153 -11.61 45.54 -6.38
CA ARG A 153 -12.03 45.12 -5.03
C ARG A 153 -12.41 43.66 -4.92
N TRP A 154 -12.64 42.96 -6.03
CA TRP A 154 -12.88 41.51 -6.03
C TRP A 154 -12.34 40.84 -7.29
N SER A 155 -12.02 39.55 -7.19
CA SER A 155 -11.62 38.74 -8.32
C SER A 155 -12.15 37.31 -8.21
N ILE A 156 -12.40 36.69 -9.37
CA ILE A 156 -12.64 35.26 -9.53
C ILE A 156 -11.47 34.68 -10.30
N SER A 157 -10.96 33.55 -9.85
CA SER A 157 -9.91 32.80 -10.53
C SER A 157 -10.27 31.33 -10.65
N GLY A 158 -9.74 30.69 -11.68
CA GLY A 158 -9.79 29.26 -11.82
C GLY A 158 -8.61 28.75 -12.61
N GLY A 159 -8.44 27.45 -12.67
CA GLY A 159 -7.43 26.85 -13.53
C GLY A 159 -7.50 25.34 -13.53
N VAL A 160 -6.80 24.76 -14.48
CA VAL A 160 -6.72 23.31 -14.70
C VAL A 160 -5.28 22.89 -14.85
N THR A 161 -4.98 21.66 -14.47
CA THR A 161 -3.65 21.06 -14.60
C THR A 161 -3.71 19.68 -15.21
N ALA A 162 -2.60 19.25 -15.80
CA ALA A 162 -2.38 17.90 -16.28
C ALA A 162 -0.95 17.45 -15.93
N SER A 163 -0.81 16.27 -15.32
CA SER A 163 0.49 15.64 -15.02
C SER A 163 0.91 14.63 -16.09
N GLN A 164 2.19 14.24 -16.10
CA GLN A 164 2.70 13.16 -16.96
C GLN A 164 2.00 11.79 -16.71
N GLN A 165 1.37 11.61 -15.54
CA GLN A 165 0.57 10.42 -15.19
C GLN A 165 -0.85 10.46 -15.78
N GLY A 166 -1.20 11.50 -16.54
CA GLY A 166 -2.55 11.71 -17.04
C GLY A 166 -3.56 12.11 -15.96
N LYS A 167 -3.09 12.55 -14.79
CA LYS A 167 -3.97 13.08 -13.73
C LYS A 167 -4.28 14.54 -14.02
N VAL A 168 -5.56 14.89 -13.90
CA VAL A 168 -6.04 16.26 -14.08
C VAL A 168 -6.48 16.86 -12.75
N GLY A 169 -6.18 18.13 -12.54
CA GLY A 169 -6.64 18.90 -11.39
C GLY A 169 -7.39 20.15 -11.83
N ALA A 170 -8.24 20.68 -10.96
CA ALA A 170 -8.90 21.96 -11.18
C ALA A 170 -8.96 22.75 -9.87
N ARG A 171 -8.90 24.09 -9.98
CA ARG A 171 -9.16 24.99 -8.86
C ARG A 171 -10.12 26.09 -9.25
N LEU A 172 -10.87 26.58 -8.27
CA LEU A 172 -11.67 27.80 -8.32
C LEU A 172 -11.40 28.60 -7.05
N GLY A 173 -11.37 29.92 -7.15
CA GLY A 173 -11.14 30.80 -6.00
C GLY A 173 -11.74 32.18 -6.19
N PHE A 174 -12.21 32.75 -5.10
CA PHE A 174 -12.72 34.11 -5.01
C PHE A 174 -11.86 34.91 -4.03
N ALA A 175 -11.61 36.18 -4.33
CA ALA A 175 -10.93 37.10 -3.41
C ALA A 175 -11.66 38.43 -3.35
N LYS A 176 -11.70 39.04 -2.15
CA LYS A 176 -12.29 40.36 -1.87
C LYS A 176 -11.30 41.19 -1.06
N VAL A 177 -11.11 42.44 -1.44
CA VAL A 177 -10.38 43.44 -0.65
C VAL A 177 -11.38 44.20 0.22
N TRP A 178 -11.09 44.31 1.51
CA TRP A 178 -11.85 45.10 2.50
C TRP A 178 -11.11 46.41 2.77
N ASP A 179 -11.85 47.45 3.15
CA ASP A 179 -11.23 48.71 3.58
C ASP A 179 -10.73 48.54 5.01
N ASP A 180 -9.58 49.12 5.34
CA ASP A 180 -9.03 49.11 6.69
C ASP A 180 -9.62 50.32 7.43
N ASN A 181 -10.68 50.12 8.22
CA ASN A 181 -11.23 51.16 9.08
C ASN A 181 -10.33 51.31 10.31
N HIS A 182 -9.37 52.24 10.26
CA HIS A 182 -8.73 52.77 11.45
C HIS A 182 -9.05 54.27 11.53
N ASP A 183 -10.04 54.60 12.38
CA ASP A 183 -10.23 55.93 12.95
C ASP A 183 -9.24 56.15 14.12
#